data_AF-A0A176FVM3-F1
#
_entry.id   AF-A0A176FVM3-F1
#
_cell.length_a   1.000
_cell.length_b   1.000
_cell.length_c   1.000
_cell.angle_alpha   90.00
_cell.angle_beta   90.00
_cell.angle_gamma   90.00
#
_symmetry.space_group_name_H-M   'P 1'
#
loop_
_entity.id
_entity.type
_entity.pdbx_description
1 polymer ?
#
loop_
_entity_poly.entity_id
_entity_poly.type
_entity_poly.pdbx_seq_one_letter_code
_entity_poly.pdbx_strand_id
1 'polypeptide(L)'
;IGADTTAPTRIAEARTALHRAMPQIAPYRRVGLLVYGPGGTQSCTGIDLRFAPLPDAADAINGAIDRLSPTGLTPLAASVLAAAETLDYRTTPGIVVLVTDGNETCGGRPCALGSALAAEGHDLTVHVIGFRVVHDPFSWNSPEAEGYDGTTVAKCLADRTGGMYVSTETVDELAAALRDTLGCALIGRARPDTSAG
;
A
#
# COMPACT_ATOMS: atom_id res chain seq x y z
N ILE A 1 -11.88 -26.84 16.70
CA ILE A 1 -10.73 -25.94 16.48
C ILE A 1 -11.13 -24.55 16.96
N GLY A 2 -10.63 -24.13 18.11
CA GLY A 2 -11.01 -22.85 18.71
C GLY A 2 -10.28 -21.72 18.00
N ALA A 3 -11.02 -20.78 17.41
CA ALA A 3 -10.46 -19.48 17.09
C ALA A 3 -10.16 -18.79 18.43
N ASP A 4 -8.90 -18.51 18.70
CA ASP A 4 -8.50 -17.70 19.84
C ASP A 4 -9.10 -16.29 19.66
N THR A 5 -10.14 -15.99 20.45
CA THR A 5 -10.86 -14.70 20.41
C THR A 5 -10.10 -13.58 21.12
N THR A 6 -8.90 -13.85 21.65
CA THR A 6 -8.03 -12.85 22.28
C THR A 6 -6.89 -12.37 21.40
N ALA A 7 -6.60 -13.05 20.28
CA ALA A 7 -5.61 -12.61 19.32
C ALA A 7 -6.10 -11.32 18.61
N PRO A 8 -5.32 -10.23 18.61
CA PRO A 8 -5.71 -9.01 17.91
C PRO A 8 -5.94 -9.30 16.42
N THR A 9 -7.04 -8.77 15.88
CA THR A 9 -7.36 -8.92 14.46
C THR A 9 -6.28 -8.23 13.62
N ARG A 10 -6.06 -8.68 12.38
CA ARG A 10 -5.08 -8.04 11.45
C ARG A 10 -5.31 -6.52 11.34
N ILE A 11 -6.57 -6.10 11.34
CA ILE A 11 -6.94 -4.68 11.31
C ILE A 11 -6.56 -3.93 12.60
N ALA A 12 -6.63 -4.57 13.78
CA ALA A 12 -6.19 -3.97 15.04
C ALA A 12 -4.66 -3.79 15.08
N GLU A 13 -3.92 -4.76 14.56
CA GLU A 13 -2.47 -4.67 14.42
C GLU A 13 -2.05 -3.60 13.41
N ALA A 14 -2.73 -3.54 12.25
CA ALA A 14 -2.49 -2.50 11.24
C ALA A 14 -2.75 -1.09 11.79
N ARG A 15 -3.81 -0.91 12.59
CA ARG A 15 -4.04 0.36 13.32
C ARG A 15 -2.91 0.70 14.24
N THR A 16 -2.49 -0.26 15.05
CA THR A 16 -1.40 -0.05 16.01
C THR A 16 -0.11 0.36 15.29
N ALA A 17 0.17 -0.25 14.14
CA ALA A 17 1.34 0.10 13.32
C ALA A 17 1.24 1.53 12.75
N LEU A 18 0.07 1.92 12.22
CA LEU A 18 -0.17 3.28 11.72
C LEU A 18 -0.09 4.34 12.82
N HIS A 19 -0.68 4.08 13.99
CA HIS A 19 -0.57 4.93 15.18
C HIS A 19 0.89 5.16 15.59
N ARG A 20 1.77 4.16 15.41
CA ARG A 20 3.22 4.29 15.69
C ARG A 20 3.99 5.01 14.60
N ALA A 21 3.64 4.79 13.33
CA ALA A 21 4.40 5.26 12.18
C ALA A 21 4.03 6.71 11.78
N MET A 22 2.74 7.04 11.73
CA MET A 22 2.26 8.32 11.20
C MET A 22 2.79 9.56 11.95
N PRO A 23 2.94 9.57 13.28
CA PRO A 23 3.53 10.70 13.99
C PRO A 23 4.98 11.01 13.57
N GLN A 24 5.70 10.04 13.01
CA GLN A 24 7.08 10.20 12.54
C GLN A 24 7.16 10.59 11.06
N ILE A 25 6.07 10.42 10.31
CA ILE A 25 6.01 10.60 8.86
C ILE A 25 5.29 11.91 8.49
N ALA A 26 4.10 12.12 9.05
CA ALA A 26 3.21 13.22 8.70
C ALA A 26 3.78 14.64 8.94
N PRO A 27 4.72 14.88 9.89
CA PRO A 27 5.38 16.18 10.01
C PRO A 27 6.29 16.54 8.83
N TYR A 28 6.78 15.54 8.09
CA TYR A 28 7.76 15.74 7.02
C TYR A 28 7.20 15.49 5.62
N ARG A 29 5.95 15.01 5.52
CA ARG A 29 5.26 14.76 4.26
C ARG A 29 3.77 15.00 4.37
N ARG A 30 3.18 15.47 3.27
CA ARG A 30 1.73 15.45 3.09
C ARG A 30 1.30 14.01 2.83
N VAL A 31 0.31 13.52 3.56
CA VAL A 31 -0.17 12.14 3.45
C VAL A 31 -1.68 12.16 3.25
N GLY A 32 -2.14 11.41 2.24
CA GLY A 32 -3.55 11.16 1.99
C GLY A 32 -3.92 9.76 2.45
N LEU A 33 -5.22 9.49 2.57
CA LEU A 33 -5.70 8.16 2.92
C LEU A 33 -6.83 7.76 1.97
N LEU A 34 -6.58 6.66 1.25
CA LEU A 34 -7.57 5.95 0.47
C LEU A 34 -7.73 4.55 1.07
N VAL A 35 -8.97 4.10 1.17
CA VAL A 35 -9.32 2.83 1.77
C VAL A 35 -10.12 2.02 0.76
N TYR A 36 -9.89 0.71 0.73
CA TYR A 36 -10.72 -0.21 -0.04
C TYR A 36 -11.47 -1.20 0.86
N GLY A 37 -12.55 -1.77 0.33
CA GLY A 37 -13.43 -2.70 1.03
C GLY A 37 -14.72 -2.17 1.69
N PRO A 38 -14.98 -0.85 1.89
CA PRO A 38 -16.30 -0.41 2.35
C PRO A 38 -17.35 -0.56 1.24
N GLY A 39 -18.49 -1.21 1.52
CA GLY A 39 -19.57 -1.36 0.52
C GLY A 39 -20.22 -2.74 0.44
N GLY A 40 -19.89 -3.65 1.36
CA GLY A 40 -20.48 -4.98 1.46
C GLY A 40 -19.60 -6.09 0.89
N THR A 41 -19.95 -7.33 1.22
CA THR A 41 -19.13 -8.54 1.07
C THR A 41 -18.76 -8.93 -0.36
N GLN A 42 -19.31 -8.26 -1.38
CA GLN A 42 -19.05 -8.55 -2.81
C GLN A 42 -18.78 -7.29 -3.64
N SER A 43 -18.51 -6.16 -3.00
CA SER A 43 -18.27 -4.91 -3.74
C SER A 43 -16.80 -4.74 -4.09
N CYS A 44 -16.52 -4.65 -5.39
CA CYS A 44 -15.24 -4.19 -5.95
C CYS A 44 -15.20 -2.67 -6.17
N THR A 45 -16.31 -1.97 -5.93
CA THR A 45 -16.42 -0.51 -6.07
C THR A 45 -16.19 0.23 -4.76
N GLY A 46 -15.91 -0.51 -3.68
CA GLY A 46 -15.67 0.03 -2.35
C GLY A 46 -14.33 0.73 -2.20
N ILE A 47 -14.05 1.72 -3.03
CA ILE A 47 -12.85 2.57 -2.97
C ILE A 47 -13.28 3.92 -2.43
N ASP A 48 -12.76 4.29 -1.28
CA ASP A 48 -13.17 5.46 -0.51
C ASP A 48 -11.95 6.33 -0.20
N LEU A 49 -11.83 7.45 -0.90
CA LEU A 49 -10.86 8.49 -0.60
C LEU A 49 -11.32 9.25 0.64
N ARG A 50 -10.67 9.01 1.77
CA ARG A 50 -10.97 9.73 3.02
C ARG A 50 -10.58 11.19 2.93
N PHE A 51 -9.39 11.44 2.39
CA PHE A 51 -8.87 12.77 2.14
C PHE A 51 -7.63 12.68 1.24
N ALA A 52 -7.46 13.70 0.40
CA ALA A 52 -6.24 13.92 -0.38
C ALA A 52 -5.04 14.30 0.53
N PRO A 53 -3.79 14.28 0.02
CA PRO A 53 -2.62 14.58 0.84
C PRO A 53 -2.68 15.94 1.54
N LEU A 54 -2.59 15.91 2.86
CA LEU A 54 -2.60 17.09 3.73
C LEU A 54 -1.42 17.07 4.71
N PRO A 55 -0.90 18.23 5.16
CA PRO A 55 0.17 18.30 6.15
C PRO A 55 -0.32 17.83 7.54
N ASP A 56 0.56 17.26 8.34
CA ASP A 56 0.26 16.82 9.71
C ASP A 56 -0.95 15.87 9.81
N ALA A 57 -1.11 15.01 8.81
CA ALA A 57 -2.25 14.10 8.67
C ALA A 57 -2.34 12.97 9.71
N ALA A 58 -1.44 12.89 10.70
CA ALA A 58 -1.38 11.76 11.63
C ALA A 58 -2.72 11.52 12.35
N ASP A 59 -3.31 12.57 12.93
CA ASP A 59 -4.58 12.47 13.65
C ASP A 59 -5.76 12.17 12.71
N ALA A 60 -5.74 12.75 11.50
CA ALA A 60 -6.75 12.48 10.48
C ALA A 60 -6.73 11.02 10.01
N ILE A 61 -5.52 10.47 9.81
CA ILE A 61 -5.32 9.05 9.45
C ILE A 61 -5.80 8.17 10.59
N ASN A 62 -5.31 8.40 11.82
CA ASN A 62 -5.69 7.63 13.00
C ASN A 62 -7.21 7.62 13.22
N GLY A 63 -7.86 8.78 13.17
CA GLY A 63 -9.32 8.86 13.32
C GLY A 63 -10.10 8.21 12.17
N ALA A 64 -9.55 8.14 10.96
CA ALA A 64 -10.20 7.45 9.84
C ALA A 64 -10.03 5.93 9.93
N ILE A 65 -8.81 5.45 10.20
CA ILE A 65 -8.55 4.01 10.33
C ILE A 65 -9.24 3.43 11.55
N ASP A 66 -9.40 4.19 12.63
CA ASP A 66 -10.07 3.73 13.86
C ASP A 66 -11.56 3.45 13.65
N ARG A 67 -12.15 3.95 12.57
CA ARG A 67 -13.55 3.70 12.19
C ARG A 67 -13.71 2.69 11.06
N LEU A 68 -12.61 2.15 10.55
CA LEU A 68 -12.65 1.22 9.43
C LEU A 68 -13.28 -0.12 9.87
N SER A 69 -14.03 -0.79 8.99
CA SER A 69 -14.48 -2.16 9.20
C SER A 69 -14.22 -2.98 7.94
N PRO A 70 -13.36 -4.01 8.00
CA PRO A 70 -13.04 -4.83 6.84
C PRO A 70 -14.24 -5.71 6.50
N THR A 71 -14.96 -5.37 5.43
CA THR A 71 -16.22 -6.04 5.06
C THR A 71 -16.35 -6.39 3.59
N GLY A 72 -15.37 -6.04 2.73
CA GLY A 72 -15.46 -6.20 1.27
C GLY A 72 -14.29 -6.95 0.63
N LEU A 73 -14.30 -6.97 -0.70
CA LEU A 73 -13.26 -7.57 -1.54
C LEU A 73 -12.02 -6.68 -1.66
N THR A 74 -10.99 -7.18 -2.34
CA THR A 74 -9.66 -6.54 -2.44
C THR A 74 -9.39 -6.00 -3.86
N PRO A 75 -9.92 -4.81 -4.25
CA PRO A 75 -9.67 -4.20 -5.56
C PRO A 75 -8.33 -3.46 -5.59
N LEU A 76 -7.21 -4.17 -5.50
CA LEU A 76 -5.86 -3.59 -5.36
C LEU A 76 -5.51 -2.67 -6.54
N ALA A 77 -5.66 -3.14 -7.78
CA ALA A 77 -5.32 -2.37 -8.97
C ALA A 77 -6.15 -1.08 -9.06
N ALA A 78 -7.47 -1.18 -8.91
CA ALA A 78 -8.35 -0.01 -8.96
C ALA A 78 -8.06 0.99 -7.83
N SER A 79 -7.71 0.50 -6.63
CA SER A 79 -7.34 1.35 -5.49
C SER A 79 -6.04 2.12 -5.73
N VAL A 80 -5.02 1.45 -6.30
CA VAL A 80 -3.74 2.10 -6.65
C VAL A 80 -3.94 3.12 -7.76
N LEU A 81 -4.76 2.81 -8.77
CA LEU A 81 -5.08 3.79 -9.82
C LEU A 81 -5.80 5.01 -9.24
N ALA A 82 -6.80 4.83 -8.38
CA ALA A 82 -7.50 5.95 -7.75
C ALA A 82 -6.57 6.81 -6.87
N ALA A 83 -5.62 6.19 -6.17
CA ALA A 83 -4.60 6.91 -5.41
C ALA A 83 -3.65 7.70 -6.33
N ALA A 84 -3.22 7.10 -7.45
CA ALA A 84 -2.38 7.76 -8.44
C ALA A 84 -3.09 8.96 -9.10
N GLU A 85 -4.36 8.82 -9.48
CA GLU A 85 -5.16 9.92 -10.04
C GLU A 85 -5.35 11.05 -9.00
N THR A 86 -5.52 10.71 -7.71
CA THR A 86 -5.58 11.72 -6.62
C THR A 86 -4.28 12.53 -6.48
N LEU A 87 -3.14 11.97 -6.91
CA LEU A 87 -1.84 12.63 -6.90
C LEU A 87 -1.54 13.38 -8.21
N ASP A 88 -2.45 13.40 -9.18
CA ASP A 88 -2.21 13.92 -10.52
C ASP A 88 -0.92 13.32 -11.13
N TYR A 89 -0.78 11.99 -11.03
CA TYR A 89 0.50 11.29 -11.27
C TYR A 89 1.15 11.52 -12.63
N ARG A 90 0.41 12.00 -13.64
CA ARG A 90 0.95 12.33 -14.97
C ARG A 90 1.73 13.63 -15.01
N THR A 91 1.54 14.50 -14.02
CA THR A 91 2.13 15.85 -13.98
C THR A 91 2.91 16.11 -12.69
N THR A 92 2.70 15.30 -11.65
CA THR A 92 3.28 15.52 -10.33
C THR A 92 3.97 14.24 -9.82
N PRO A 93 5.21 14.32 -9.30
CA PRO A 93 5.85 13.21 -8.62
C PRO A 93 5.08 12.80 -7.36
N GLY A 94 5.02 11.51 -7.11
CA GLY A 94 4.17 10.98 -6.05
C GLY A 94 4.62 9.62 -5.54
N ILE A 95 4.21 9.32 -4.32
CA ILE A 95 4.42 8.01 -3.71
C ILE A 95 3.06 7.45 -3.31
N VAL A 96 2.75 6.24 -3.78
CA VAL A 96 1.60 5.46 -3.32
C VAL A 96 2.13 4.28 -2.52
N VAL A 97 1.59 4.05 -1.32
CA VAL A 97 1.93 2.87 -0.51
C VAL A 97 0.69 2.04 -0.33
N LEU A 98 0.69 0.87 -0.96
CA LEU A 98 -0.38 -0.13 -0.85
C LEU A 98 -0.08 -1.04 0.33
N VAL A 99 -0.95 -1.08 1.33
CA VAL A 99 -0.89 -2.06 2.42
C VAL A 99 -1.98 -3.09 2.18
N THR A 100 -1.60 -4.36 2.04
CA THR A 100 -2.54 -5.47 1.77
C THR A 100 -2.20 -6.71 2.59
N ASP A 101 -3.22 -7.45 3.02
CA ASP A 101 -3.07 -8.74 3.70
C ASP A 101 -3.45 -9.95 2.82
N GLY A 102 -3.70 -9.71 1.54
CA GLY A 102 -4.10 -10.72 0.58
C GLY A 102 -3.94 -10.32 -0.89
N ASN A 103 -4.43 -11.20 -1.76
CA ASN A 103 -4.36 -11.03 -3.21
C ASN A 103 -5.53 -10.20 -3.74
N GLU A 104 -5.37 -9.71 -4.97
CA GLU A 104 -6.43 -9.10 -5.77
C GLU A 104 -7.58 -10.11 -5.99
N THR A 105 -8.80 -9.72 -5.64
CA THR A 105 -9.99 -10.59 -5.79
C THR A 105 -11.06 -10.01 -6.70
N CYS A 106 -10.79 -8.85 -7.32
CA CYS A 106 -11.74 -8.13 -8.17
C CYS A 106 -11.41 -8.20 -9.66
N GLY A 107 -10.52 -9.11 -10.06
CA GLY A 107 -10.09 -9.27 -11.45
C GLY A 107 -9.15 -8.17 -11.94
N GLY A 108 -8.61 -7.35 -11.02
CA GLY A 108 -7.59 -6.36 -11.33
C GLY A 108 -6.32 -7.00 -11.89
N ARG A 109 -5.53 -6.18 -12.59
CA ARG A 109 -4.27 -6.57 -13.22
C ARG A 109 -3.11 -5.71 -12.69
N PRO A 110 -2.55 -6.04 -11.51
CA PRO A 110 -1.49 -5.25 -10.87
C PRO A 110 -0.25 -5.06 -11.76
N CYS A 111 0.13 -6.05 -12.56
CA CYS A 111 1.30 -5.93 -13.44
C CYS A 111 1.04 -4.99 -14.63
N ALA A 112 -0.09 -5.17 -15.31
CA ALA A 112 -0.47 -4.30 -16.41
C ALA A 112 -0.59 -2.85 -15.93
N LEU A 113 -1.23 -2.63 -14.78
CA LEU A 113 -1.34 -1.32 -14.17
C LEU A 113 0.02 -0.74 -13.80
N GLY A 114 0.89 -1.50 -13.13
CA GLY A 114 2.22 -1.02 -12.76
C GLY A 114 3.04 -0.58 -13.99
N SER A 115 2.92 -1.31 -15.10
CA SER A 115 3.57 -0.95 -16.36
C SER A 115 2.99 0.32 -16.98
N ALA A 116 1.66 0.50 -16.93
CA ALA A 116 1.01 1.73 -17.40
C ALA A 116 1.40 2.94 -16.55
N LEU A 117 1.39 2.81 -15.22
CA LEU A 117 1.78 3.88 -14.30
C LEU A 117 3.24 4.30 -14.48
N ALA A 118 4.14 3.34 -14.74
CA ALA A 118 5.54 3.65 -15.02
C ALA A 118 5.75 4.35 -16.38
N ALA A 119 4.89 4.07 -17.37
CA ALA A 119 4.98 4.67 -18.69
C ALA A 119 4.33 6.07 -18.76
N GLU A 120 3.22 6.28 -18.05
CA GLU A 120 2.44 7.52 -18.08
C GLU A 120 2.78 8.49 -16.94
N GLY A 121 3.36 7.99 -15.84
CA GLY A 121 3.60 8.75 -14.63
C GLY A 121 4.83 9.64 -14.69
N HIS A 122 4.71 10.84 -14.15
CA HIS A 122 5.81 11.77 -13.90
C HIS A 122 6.44 11.46 -12.53
N ASP A 123 7.33 10.46 -12.47
CA ASP A 123 8.00 9.99 -11.24
C ASP A 123 7.04 9.50 -10.14
N LEU A 124 6.00 8.75 -10.54
CA LEU A 124 5.15 8.03 -9.59
C LEU A 124 5.82 6.72 -9.17
N THR A 125 6.01 6.55 -7.86
CA THR A 125 6.49 5.28 -7.28
C THR A 125 5.39 4.62 -6.47
N VAL A 126 5.18 3.32 -6.67
CA VAL A 126 4.24 2.51 -5.87
C VAL A 126 5.02 1.56 -4.99
N HIS A 127 4.94 1.69 -3.67
CA HIS A 127 5.42 0.66 -2.74
C HIS A 127 4.28 -0.26 -2.33
N VAL A 128 4.61 -1.51 -2.00
CA VAL A 128 3.64 -2.51 -1.57
C VAL A 128 4.12 -3.15 -0.27
N ILE A 129 3.30 -3.11 0.76
CA ILE A 129 3.54 -3.75 2.04
C ILE A 129 2.52 -4.88 2.19
N GLY A 130 3.02 -6.12 2.17
CA GLY A 130 2.24 -7.31 2.50
C GLY A 130 2.22 -7.50 4.02
N PHE A 131 1.06 -7.50 4.65
CA PHE A 131 0.92 -7.78 6.08
C PHE A 131 0.25 -9.13 6.33
N ARG A 132 1.00 -10.11 6.87
CA ARG A 132 0.53 -11.49 7.08
C ARG A 132 -0.08 -12.12 5.84
N VAL A 133 0.54 -11.84 4.69
CA VAL A 133 0.09 -12.37 3.39
C VAL A 133 0.36 -13.87 3.39
N VAL A 134 -0.70 -14.64 3.53
CA VAL A 134 -0.60 -16.10 3.39
C VAL A 134 -0.45 -16.40 1.91
N HIS A 135 0.67 -17.03 1.55
CA HIS A 135 0.82 -17.58 0.21
C HIS A 135 -0.20 -18.69 0.03
N ASP A 136 -1.25 -18.42 -0.74
CA ASP A 136 -2.22 -19.42 -1.15
C ASP A 136 -1.87 -19.88 -2.58
N PRO A 137 -1.23 -21.05 -2.75
CA PRO A 137 -0.90 -21.60 -4.06
C PRO A 137 -2.14 -21.97 -4.89
N PHE A 138 -3.34 -21.93 -4.29
CA PHE A 138 -4.62 -22.14 -4.96
C PHE A 138 -5.37 -20.82 -5.27
N SER A 139 -4.80 -19.66 -4.93
CA SER A 139 -5.34 -18.33 -5.26
C SER A 139 -5.11 -18.01 -6.74
N TRP A 140 -5.62 -18.87 -7.63
CA TRP A 140 -5.60 -18.77 -9.10
C TRP A 140 -6.66 -17.78 -9.63
N ASN A 141 -6.85 -16.65 -8.95
CA ASN A 141 -7.88 -15.68 -9.32
C ASN A 141 -7.32 -14.45 -10.05
N SER A 142 -6.01 -14.41 -10.28
CA SER A 142 -5.40 -13.38 -11.13
C SER A 142 -4.94 -13.98 -12.45
N PRO A 143 -5.38 -13.45 -13.60
CA PRO A 143 -4.87 -13.87 -14.91
C PRO A 143 -3.38 -13.57 -15.11
N GLU A 144 -2.75 -12.85 -14.17
CA GLU A 144 -1.32 -12.53 -14.17
C GLU A 144 -0.50 -13.40 -13.22
N ALA A 145 -1.12 -14.32 -12.47
CA ALA A 145 -0.45 -15.19 -11.52
C ALA A 145 0.51 -16.20 -12.20
N GLU A 146 0.21 -16.63 -13.42
CA GLU A 146 1.00 -17.63 -14.16
C GLU A 146 2.42 -17.15 -14.53
N GLY A 147 2.66 -15.83 -14.53
CA GLY A 147 3.93 -15.24 -14.99
C GLY A 147 4.84 -14.72 -13.88
N TYR A 148 4.56 -15.01 -12.61
CA TYR A 148 5.21 -14.33 -11.48
C TYR A 148 5.69 -15.32 -10.41
N ASP A 149 6.98 -15.26 -10.04
CA ASP A 149 7.59 -16.21 -9.07
C ASP A 149 7.34 -15.85 -7.59
N GLY A 150 6.63 -14.75 -7.34
CA GLY A 150 6.53 -14.14 -6.02
C GLY A 150 5.31 -14.52 -5.18
N THR A 151 5.41 -14.28 -3.87
CA THR A 151 4.40 -14.56 -2.85
C THR A 151 3.01 -13.94 -3.13
N THR A 152 2.95 -12.80 -3.84
CA THR A 152 1.72 -12.13 -4.30
C THR A 152 1.94 -11.33 -5.60
N VAL A 153 0.95 -11.32 -6.50
CA VAL A 153 0.95 -10.55 -7.76
C VAL A 153 1.05 -9.03 -7.50
N ALA A 154 0.66 -8.57 -6.30
CA ALA A 154 0.76 -7.16 -5.93
C ALA A 154 2.20 -6.62 -5.96
N LYS A 155 3.22 -7.46 -5.73
CA LYS A 155 4.64 -7.09 -5.81
C LYS A 155 4.99 -6.46 -7.17
N CYS A 156 4.31 -6.86 -8.23
CA CYS A 156 4.54 -6.34 -9.58
C CYS A 156 4.32 -4.83 -9.69
N LEU A 157 3.38 -4.26 -8.91
CA LEU A 157 3.18 -2.81 -8.88
C LEU A 157 4.45 -2.08 -8.42
N ALA A 158 5.11 -2.63 -7.39
CA ALA A 158 6.37 -2.09 -6.91
C ALA A 158 7.50 -2.28 -7.92
N ASP A 159 7.68 -3.50 -8.44
CA ASP A 159 8.77 -3.79 -9.37
C ASP A 159 8.68 -2.94 -10.64
N ARG A 160 7.47 -2.71 -11.18
CA ARG A 160 7.28 -1.94 -12.42
C ARG A 160 7.48 -0.44 -12.23
N THR A 161 7.15 0.10 -11.06
CA THR A 161 7.25 1.53 -10.76
C THR A 161 8.54 1.92 -10.04
N GLY A 162 9.47 0.97 -9.84
CA GLY A 162 10.72 1.21 -9.12
C GLY A 162 10.55 1.36 -7.60
N GLY A 163 9.43 0.89 -7.06
CA GLY A 163 9.14 0.89 -5.64
C GLY A 163 9.71 -0.31 -4.89
N MET A 164 9.22 -0.49 -3.66
CA MET A 164 9.67 -1.55 -2.74
C MET A 164 8.50 -2.46 -2.42
N TYR A 165 8.77 -3.77 -2.39
CA TYR A 165 7.86 -4.75 -1.79
C TYR A 165 8.43 -5.20 -0.45
N VAL A 166 7.65 -5.06 0.61
CA VAL A 166 8.05 -5.47 1.97
C VAL A 166 7.00 -6.43 2.51
N SER A 167 7.42 -7.62 2.93
CA SER A 167 6.56 -8.56 3.66
C SER A 167 6.75 -8.36 5.16
N THR A 168 5.65 -8.33 5.90
CA THR A 168 5.63 -8.02 7.33
C THR A 168 4.66 -8.96 8.04
N GLU A 169 5.04 -9.46 9.21
CA GLU A 169 4.25 -10.41 10.02
C GLU A 169 3.85 -9.81 11.37
N THR A 170 4.56 -8.76 11.80
CA THR A 170 4.37 -8.12 13.11
C THR A 170 4.02 -6.63 12.99
N VAL A 171 3.45 -6.07 14.07
CA VAL A 171 3.15 -4.63 14.18
C VAL A 171 4.41 -3.78 14.01
N ASP A 172 5.53 -4.23 14.56
CA ASP A 172 6.79 -3.48 14.52
C ASP A 172 7.40 -3.46 13.11
N GLU A 173 7.34 -4.60 12.41
CA GLU A 173 7.73 -4.70 11.01
C GLU A 173 6.84 -3.84 10.10
N LEU A 174 5.52 -3.86 10.30
CA LEU A 174 4.61 -3.02 9.52
C LEU A 174 4.88 -1.53 9.78
N ALA A 175 5.09 -1.13 11.04
CA ALA A 175 5.43 0.25 11.37
C ALA A 175 6.79 0.67 10.78
N ALA A 176 7.77 -0.23 10.75
CA ALA A 176 9.06 0.00 10.11
C ALA A 176 8.93 0.13 8.59
N ALA A 177 8.22 -0.79 7.94
CA ALA A 177 7.96 -0.74 6.50
C ALA A 177 7.25 0.55 6.09
N LEU A 178 6.28 1.02 6.87
CA LEU A 178 5.64 2.32 6.65
C LEU A 178 6.64 3.47 6.77
N ARG A 179 7.53 3.45 7.75
CA ARG A 179 8.60 4.45 7.88
C ARG A 179 9.63 4.35 6.77
N ASP A 180 9.91 3.20 6.20
CA ASP A 180 10.91 3.09 5.13
C ASP A 180 10.33 3.52 3.78
N THR A 181 9.07 3.17 3.51
CA THR A 181 8.37 3.49 2.25
C THR A 181 7.82 4.91 2.21
N LEU A 182 7.29 5.41 3.33
CA LEU A 182 6.81 6.77 3.52
C LEU A 182 7.78 7.57 4.39
N GLY A 183 9.05 7.20 4.50
CA GLY A 183 10.10 7.96 5.19
C GLY A 183 10.83 8.88 4.23
N CYS A 184 11.36 10.00 4.73
CA CYS A 184 12.11 10.89 3.84
C CYS A 184 13.36 10.14 3.38
N ALA A 185 13.50 9.93 2.07
CA ALA A 185 14.68 9.32 1.45
C ALA A 185 15.96 10.19 1.59
N LEU A 186 15.97 11.16 2.51
CA LEU A 186 17.13 11.98 2.86
C LEU A 186 18.23 11.19 3.55
N ILE A 187 17.99 9.94 3.97
CA ILE A 187 19.04 9.05 4.49
C ILE A 187 19.66 8.18 3.37
N GLY A 188 19.03 8.05 2.19
CA GLY A 188 19.40 7.05 1.18
C GLY A 188 20.00 7.56 -0.15
N ARG A 189 19.94 8.87 -0.43
CA ARG A 189 20.50 9.47 -1.67
C ARG A 189 21.64 10.44 -1.38
N ALA A 190 22.60 10.05 -0.55
CA ALA A 190 23.96 10.53 -0.73
C ALA A 190 24.54 9.79 -1.94
N ARG A 191 24.35 10.35 -3.14
CA ARG A 191 25.18 10.01 -4.30
C ARG A 191 26.63 10.18 -3.85
N PRO A 192 27.52 9.17 -3.93
CA PRO A 192 28.94 9.47 -3.84
C PRO A 192 29.25 10.41 -5.00
N ASP A 193 29.69 11.61 -4.64
CA ASP A 193 30.21 12.59 -5.58
C ASP A 193 31.44 11.97 -6.24
N THR A 194 31.29 11.37 -7.42
CA THR A 194 32.40 11.12 -8.34
C THR A 194 32.80 12.45 -8.99
N SER A 195 33.45 13.29 -8.18
CA SER A 195 34.21 14.46 -8.61
C SER A 195 35.51 14.53 -7.80
N ALA A 196 36.41 13.58 -8.01
CA ALA A 196 37.82 13.71 -7.62
C ALA A 196 38.67 12.75 -8.46
N GLY A 197 39.50 13.30 -9.36
CA GLY A 197 40.49 12.58 -10.16
C GLY A 197 40.67 13.16 -11.54
#